data_AF-A0A4Y3V8A8-F1
#
_entry.id   AF-A0A4Y3V8A8-F1
#
_cell.length_a   1.000
_cell.length_b   1.000
_cell.length_c   1.000
_cell.angle_alpha   90.00
_cell.angle_beta   90.00
_cell.angle_gamma   90.00
#
_symmetry.space_group_name_H-M   'P 1'
#
loop_
_entity.id
_entity.type
_entity.pdbx_description
1 polymer ?
#
loop_
_entity_poly.entity_id
_entity_poly.type
_entity_poly.pdbx_seq_one_letter_code
_entity_poly.pdbx_strand_id
1 'polypeptide(L)'
;MSVEFNHTIVLTRDREKSAHFLAHMLGLEVGESAGMFLPVTTANGVTLDFATVDIDIPMQHYAFLVSEDEFDQALARLVAATQAADRHAAGWHRGARTAMDRAPTLV
;
A
#
# COMPACT_ATOMS: atom_id res chain seq x y z
N MET A 1 20.86 29.91 -1.98
CA MET A 1 21.38 28.55 -1.73
C MET A 1 20.42 27.58 -2.41
N SER A 2 20.93 26.55 -3.11
CA SER A 2 20.14 25.54 -3.84
C SER A 2 20.25 24.17 -3.16
N VAL A 3 19.61 24.02 -2.00
CA VAL A 3 19.54 22.74 -1.27
C VAL A 3 18.14 22.21 -1.40
N GLU A 4 18.00 20.95 -1.79
CA GLU A 4 16.72 20.30 -2.05
C GLU A 4 16.59 19.00 -1.26
N PHE A 5 15.38 18.70 -0.80
CA PHE A 5 15.04 17.39 -0.31
C PHE A 5 14.89 16.46 -1.52
N ASN A 6 15.80 15.50 -1.67
CA ASN A 6 15.86 14.69 -2.89
C ASN A 6 15.19 13.32 -2.71
N HIS A 7 15.43 12.63 -1.60
CA HIS A 7 14.82 11.36 -1.30
C HIS A 7 14.80 11.05 0.20
N THR A 8 13.98 10.08 0.59
CA THR A 8 13.98 9.51 1.95
C THR A 8 13.59 8.04 1.91
N ILE A 9 14.06 7.28 2.89
CA ILE A 9 13.79 5.85 3.00
C ILE A 9 12.48 5.62 3.74
N VAL A 10 11.61 4.80 3.16
CA VAL A 10 10.38 4.31 3.79
C VAL A 10 10.60 2.87 4.25
N LEU A 11 10.70 2.68 5.56
CA LEU A 11 10.86 1.37 6.18
C LEU A 11 9.54 0.59 6.14
N THR A 12 9.57 -0.63 5.61
CA THR A 12 8.38 -1.47 5.41
C THR A 12 8.65 -2.95 5.70
N ARG A 13 7.59 -3.75 5.84
CA ARG A 13 7.68 -5.21 5.95
C ARG A 13 7.77 -5.90 4.58
N ASP A 14 7.30 -5.22 3.53
CA ASP A 14 7.30 -5.71 2.15
C ASP A 14 7.33 -4.50 1.22
N ARG A 15 8.52 -4.16 0.72
CA ARG A 15 8.73 -2.99 -0.13
C ARG A 15 7.87 -3.01 -1.38
N GLU A 16 7.66 -4.18 -1.98
CA GLU A 16 6.89 -4.34 -3.22
C GLU A 16 5.43 -3.97 -2.96
N LYS A 17 4.82 -4.59 -1.94
CA LYS A 17 3.43 -4.30 -1.59
C LYS A 17 3.24 -2.84 -1.18
N SER A 18 4.14 -2.30 -0.36
CA SER A 18 4.00 -0.94 0.14
C SER A 18 4.22 0.13 -0.93
N ALA A 19 5.23 -0.03 -1.79
CA ALA A 19 5.48 0.90 -2.90
C ALA A 19 4.32 0.90 -3.89
N HIS A 20 3.89 -0.29 -4.34
CA HIS A 20 2.75 -0.41 -5.25
C HIS A 20 1.44 0.09 -4.65
N PHE A 21 1.24 -0.11 -3.34
CA PHE A 21 0.07 0.45 -2.65
C PHE A 21 0.06 1.97 -2.71
N LEU A 22 1.15 2.64 -2.28
CA LEU A 22 1.21 4.10 -2.28
C LEU A 22 1.10 4.65 -3.71
N ALA A 23 1.86 4.05 -4.65
CA ALA A 23 1.85 4.46 -6.05
C ALA A 23 0.44 4.36 -6.65
N HIS A 24 -0.25 3.23 -6.44
CA HIS A 24 -1.62 3.07 -6.91
C HIS A 24 -2.59 4.10 -6.30
N MET A 25 -2.50 4.34 -4.98
CA MET A 25 -3.39 5.30 -4.31
C MET A 25 -3.19 6.72 -4.85
N LEU A 26 -1.95 7.15 -5.01
CA LEU A 26 -1.61 8.50 -5.48
C LEU A 26 -1.55 8.64 -7.01
N GLY A 27 -1.78 7.57 -7.77
CA GLY A 27 -1.70 7.62 -9.23
C GLY A 27 -0.28 7.81 -9.77
N LEU A 28 0.72 7.33 -9.02
CA LEU A 28 2.13 7.35 -9.39
C LEU A 28 2.55 5.97 -9.93
N GLU A 29 3.77 5.92 -10.45
CA GLU A 29 4.42 4.69 -10.90
C GLU A 29 5.56 4.28 -9.95
N VAL A 30 5.80 2.98 -9.86
CA VAL A 30 6.97 2.44 -9.17
C VAL A 30 8.13 2.40 -10.16
N GLY A 31 9.27 2.96 -9.80
CA GLY A 31 10.46 2.98 -10.63
C GLY A 31 11.24 1.66 -10.59
N GLU A 32 12.32 1.60 -11.38
CA GLU A 32 13.22 0.44 -11.36
C GLU A 32 13.89 0.28 -9.99
N SER A 33 14.02 -0.96 -9.51
CA SER A 33 14.65 -1.22 -8.21
C SER A 33 16.13 -0.82 -8.23
N ALA A 34 16.53 -0.09 -7.19
CA ALA A 34 17.91 0.31 -6.95
C ALA A 34 18.45 -0.42 -5.71
N GLY A 35 19.02 -1.61 -5.93
CA GLY A 35 19.52 -2.46 -4.85
C GLY A 35 18.42 -2.89 -3.88
N MET A 36 18.53 -2.49 -2.61
CA MET A 36 17.53 -2.81 -1.59
C MET A 36 16.30 -1.89 -1.64
N PHE A 37 16.32 -0.85 -2.46
CA PHE A 37 15.24 0.13 -2.57
C PHE A 37 14.32 -0.13 -3.76
N LEU A 38 13.05 0.25 -3.58
CA LEU A 38 12.05 0.32 -4.62
C LEU A 38 11.47 1.74 -4.63
N PRO A 39 11.83 2.58 -5.62
CA PRO A 39 11.54 4.01 -5.58
C PRO A 39 10.13 4.35 -6.07
N VAL A 40 9.52 5.35 -5.44
CA VAL A 40 8.32 6.05 -5.95
C VAL A 40 8.61 7.55 -5.96
N THR A 41 8.72 8.15 -7.14
CA THR A 41 9.04 9.57 -7.30
C THR A 41 7.76 10.39 -7.41
N THR A 42 7.71 11.46 -6.63
CA THR A 42 6.60 12.42 -6.60
C THR A 42 6.81 13.55 -7.60
N ALA A 43 5.74 14.30 -7.90
CA ALA A 43 5.78 15.35 -8.92
C ALA A 43 6.76 16.50 -8.63
N ASN A 44 7.12 16.73 -7.36
CA ASN A 44 8.13 17.72 -6.97
C ASN A 44 9.56 17.15 -6.92
N GLY A 45 9.79 15.97 -7.51
CA GLY A 45 11.12 15.36 -7.64
C GLY A 45 11.63 14.62 -6.41
N VAL A 46 10.86 14.59 -5.31
CA VAL A 46 11.23 13.81 -4.11
C VAL A 46 10.95 12.34 -4.35
N THR A 47 11.91 11.48 -4.05
CA THR A 47 11.76 10.02 -4.15
C THR A 47 11.56 9.37 -2.78
N LEU A 48 10.55 8.51 -2.66
CA LEU A 48 10.34 7.63 -1.52
C LEU A 48 10.92 6.26 -1.83
N ASP A 49 12.01 5.91 -1.16
CA ASP A 49 12.75 4.67 -1.36
C ASP A 49 12.26 3.60 -0.39
N PHE A 50 11.40 2.69 -0.85
CA PHE A 50 10.84 1.64 -0.01
C PHE A 50 11.88 0.54 0.24
N ALA A 51 12.10 0.21 1.52
CA ALA A 51 13.00 -0.85 1.93
C ALA A 51 12.28 -1.88 2.82
N THR A 52 12.55 -3.16 2.61
CA THR A 52 12.08 -4.24 3.49
C THR A 52 13.03 -4.38 4.68
N VAL A 53 12.52 -4.30 5.90
CA VAL A 53 13.30 -4.45 7.14
C VAL A 53 12.63 -5.41 8.13
N ASP A 54 13.45 -6.10 8.91
CA ASP A 54 13.01 -7.00 9.98
C ASP A 54 13.31 -6.40 11.37
N ILE A 55 12.79 -5.20 11.60
CA ILE A 55 12.87 -4.48 12.88
C ILE A 55 11.50 -3.89 13.21
N ASP A 56 11.31 -3.42 14.44
CA ASP A 56 10.13 -2.62 14.77
C ASP A 56 10.18 -1.28 14.02
N ILE A 57 9.16 -1.05 13.20
CA ILE A 57 9.07 0.12 12.32
C ILE A 57 8.40 1.25 13.11
N PRO A 58 9.09 2.38 13.38
CA PRO A 58 8.47 3.53 14.02
C PRO A 58 7.41 4.16 13.11
N MET A 59 6.42 4.80 13.71
CA MET A 59 5.42 5.57 12.96
C MET A 59 6.10 6.70 12.18
N GLN A 60 5.75 6.81 10.90
CA GLN A 60 6.21 7.88 10.01
C GLN A 60 4.98 8.59 9.44
N HIS A 61 5.11 9.88 9.16
CA HIS A 61 4.03 10.71 8.65
C HIS A 61 4.46 11.41 7.37
N TYR A 62 3.73 11.13 6.29
CA TYR A 62 3.93 11.74 4.98
C TYR A 62 2.61 12.36 4.54
N ALA A 63 2.65 13.65 4.23
CA ALA A 63 1.51 14.39 3.70
C ALA A 63 1.83 14.82 2.27
N PHE A 64 0.91 14.57 1.36
CA PHE A 64 1.04 14.91 -0.05
C PHE A 64 0.07 16.04 -0.38
N LEU A 65 0.57 17.10 -0.98
CA LEU A 65 -0.27 18.14 -1.55
C LEU A 65 -0.73 17.67 -2.94
N VAL A 66 -2.03 17.68 -3.15
CA VAL A 66 -2.70 17.24 -4.39
C VAL A 66 -3.79 18.23 -4.77
N SER A 67 -4.23 18.21 -6.03
CA SER A 67 -5.45 18.92 -6.45
C SER A 67 -6.73 18.28 -5.89
N GLU A 68 -7.86 18.99 -5.96
CA GLU A 68 -9.17 18.44 -5.54
C GLU A 68 -9.56 17.20 -6.37
N ASP A 69 -9.35 17.23 -7.68
CA ASP A 69 -9.64 16.09 -8.56
C ASP A 69 -8.79 14.85 -8.22
N GLU A 70 -7.51 15.05 -7.92
CA GLU A 70 -6.60 13.97 -7.51
C GLU A 70 -6.96 13.42 -6.11
N PHE A 71 -7.40 14.30 -5.21
CA PHE A 71 -7.89 13.90 -3.89
C PHE A 71 -9.09 12.96 -4.01
N ASP A 72 -10.10 13.34 -4.80
CA ASP A 72 -11.31 12.53 -5.02
C ASP A 72 -10.98 11.18 -5.64
N GLN A 73 -10.06 11.14 -6.61
CA GLN A 73 -9.59 9.89 -7.23
C GLN A 73 -8.86 8.99 -6.24
N ALA A 74 -7.94 9.54 -5.44
CA ALA A 74 -7.20 8.78 -4.43
C ALA A 74 -8.15 8.23 -3.36
N LEU A 75 -9.12 9.04 -2.91
CA LEU A 75 -10.14 8.63 -1.95
C LEU A 75 -11.02 7.51 -2.51
N ALA A 76 -11.43 7.60 -3.77
CA ALA A 76 -12.22 6.55 -4.42
C ALA A 76 -11.46 5.21 -4.49
N ARG A 77 -10.16 5.22 -4.84
CA ARG A 77 -9.30 4.02 -4.82
C ARG A 77 -9.19 3.42 -3.42
N LEU A 78 -9.02 4.27 -2.40
CA LEU A 78 -8.90 3.84 -1.00
C LEU A 78 -10.19 3.16 -0.50
N VAL A 79 -11.35 3.77 -0.79
CA VAL A 79 -12.67 3.23 -0.44
C VAL A 79 -12.93 1.90 -1.16
N ALA A 80 -12.55 1.79 -2.43
CA ALA A 80 -12.69 0.55 -3.19
C ALA A 80 -11.82 -0.58 -2.60
N ALA A 81 -10.58 -0.28 -2.21
CA ALA A 81 -9.66 -1.25 -1.62
C ALA A 81 -10.16 -1.78 -0.26
N THR A 82 -10.72 -0.90 0.58
CA THR A 82 -11.31 -1.29 1.86
C THR A 82 -12.56 -2.15 1.69
N GLN A 83 -13.47 -1.78 0.79
CA GLN A 83 -14.64 -2.62 0.50
C GLN A 83 -14.26 -3.99 -0.08
N ALA A 84 -13.22 -4.07 -0.90
CA ALA A 84 -12.73 -5.33 -1.44
C ALA A 84 -12.19 -6.24 -0.32
N ALA A 85 -11.45 -5.68 0.64
CA ALA A 85 -10.98 -6.41 1.82
C ALA A 85 -12.15 -6.94 2.67
N ASP A 86 -13.17 -6.12 2.92
CA ASP A 86 -14.36 -6.53 3.67
C ASP A 86 -15.15 -7.64 2.96
N ARG A 87 -15.28 -7.55 1.62
CA ARG A 87 -15.90 -8.61 0.80
C ARG A 87 -15.10 -9.90 0.84
N HIS A 88 -13.77 -9.82 0.81
CA HIS A 88 -12.90 -10.99 0.94
C HIS A 88 -13.06 -11.66 2.31
N ALA A 89 -13.10 -10.88 3.39
CA ALA A 89 -13.40 -11.38 4.74
C ALA A 89 -14.80 -12.02 4.83
N ALA A 90 -15.83 -11.38 4.28
CA ALA A 90 -17.19 -11.91 4.25
C ALA A 90 -17.33 -13.18 3.38
N GLY A 91 -16.56 -13.27 2.29
CA GLY A 91 -16.45 -14.44 1.43
C GLY A 91 -15.83 -15.64 2.14
N TRP A 92 -14.76 -15.43 2.91
CA TRP A 92 -14.15 -16.45 3.76
C TRP A 92 -15.15 -17.01 4.79
N HIS A 93 -15.89 -16.13 5.47
CA HIS A 93 -16.92 -16.57 6.42
C HIS A 93 -18.11 -17.31 5.76
N ARG A 94 -18.47 -17.00 4.51
CA ARG A 94 -19.47 -17.79 3.77
C ARG A 94 -18.94 -19.15 3.34
N GLY A 95 -17.72 -19.22 2.80
CA GLY A 95 -17.08 -20.46 2.37
C GLY A 95 -16.85 -21.45 3.52
N ALA A 96 -16.39 -20.96 4.68
CA ALA A 96 -16.16 -21.78 5.87
C ALA A 96 -17.45 -22.40 6.43
N ARG A 97 -18.59 -21.69 6.38
CA ARG A 97 -19.89 -22.23 6.81
C ARG A 97 -20.38 -23.37 5.90
N THR A 98 -20.28 -23.21 4.58
CA THR A 98 -20.65 -24.27 3.63
C THR A 98 -19.77 -25.52 3.70
N ALA A 99 -18.51 -25.39 4.14
CA ALA A 99 -17.62 -26.53 4.36
C ALA A 99 -17.97 -27.30 5.64
N MET A 100 -18.44 -26.59 6.69
CA MET A 100 -18.77 -27.18 7.99
C MET A 100 -20.10 -27.97 7.97
N ASP A 101 -21.08 -27.54 7.16
CA ASP A 101 -22.35 -28.23 6.94
C ASP A 101 -22.26 -29.52 6.09
N ARG A 102 -21.06 -29.85 5.58
CA ARG A 102 -20.81 -31.06 4.77
C ARG A 102 -19.92 -32.10 5.45
N ALA A 103 -19.54 -31.90 6.71
CA ALA A 103 -18.81 -32.91 7.46
C ALA A 103 -19.79 -34.04 7.88
N PRO A 104 -19.59 -35.30 7.44
CA PRO A 104 -20.41 -36.39 7.93
C PRO A 104 -20.08 -36.61 9.42
N THR A 105 -21.10 -36.65 10.26
CA THR A 105 -20.97 -37.05 11.66
C THR A 105 -20.47 -38.51 11.70
N LEU A 106 -19.17 -38.69 11.86
CA LEU A 106 -18.62 -39.95 12.34
C LEU A 106 -18.75 -39.95 13.86
N VAL A 107 -19.59 -40.86 14.36
CA VAL A 107 -19.64 -41.32 15.75
C VAL A 107 -18.45 -42.22 16.01
#